data_AF-A0A843KAP0-F1
#
_entry.id   AF-A0A843KAP0-F1
#
_cell.length_a   1.000
_cell.length_b   1.000
_cell.length_c   1.000
_cell.angle_alpha   90.00
_cell.angle_beta   90.00
_cell.angle_gamma   90.00
#
_symmetry.space_group_name_H-M   'P 1'
#
loop_
_entity.id
_entity.type
_entity.pdbx_description
1 polymer ?
#
loop_
_entity_poly.entity_id
_entity_poly.type
_entity_poly.pdbx_seq_one_letter_code
_entity_poly.pdbx_strand_id
1 'polypeptide(L)' 'MYDIVTTRKMENGVACYYDKSGKTELESFNFQELIDMKINALDLLKDSGNYAVDPAAHRVVMKK' A
#
# COMPACT_ATOMS: atom_id res chain seq x y z
N MET A 1 0.35 5.63 -10.58
CA MET A 1 0.97 5.21 -9.32
C MET A 1 1.15 6.41 -8.41
N TYR A 2 0.92 6.23 -7.12
CA TYR A 2 1.06 7.26 -6.09
C TYR A 2 1.94 6.73 -4.97
N ASP A 3 2.81 7.57 -4.43
CA ASP A 3 3.67 7.21 -3.31
C ASP A 3 2.85 6.97 -2.05
N ILE A 4 3.17 5.89 -1.32
CA ILE A 4 2.55 5.62 -0.05
C ILE A 4 3.18 6.55 1.00
N VAL A 5 2.34 7.40 1.59
CA VAL A 5 2.74 8.35 2.63
C VAL A 5 2.75 7.66 3.99
N THR A 6 1.74 6.83 4.27
CA THR A 6 1.67 6.05 5.51
C THR A 6 0.87 4.77 5.31
N THR A 7 1.08 3.81 6.19
CA THR A 7 0.37 2.53 6.20
C THR A 7 -0.17 2.22 7.58
N ARG A 8 -1.32 1.57 7.64
CA ARG A 8 -1.94 1.14 8.89
C ARG A 8 -2.30 -0.33 8.84
N LYS A 9 -1.94 -1.08 9.89
CA LYS A 9 -2.40 -2.46 10.06
C LYS A 9 -3.90 -2.48 10.32
N MET A 10 -4.60 -3.32 9.58
CA MET A 10 -6.01 -3.65 9.74
C MET A 10 -6.13 -5.09 10.26
N GLU A 11 -7.33 -5.50 10.70
CA GLU A 11 -7.58 -6.86 11.21
C GLU A 11 -7.19 -7.93 10.18
N ASN A 12 -7.53 -7.71 8.90
CA ASN A 12 -7.32 -8.67 7.82
C ASN A 12 -6.41 -8.14 6.70
N GLY A 13 -5.61 -7.10 6.96
CA GLY A 13 -4.81 -6.49 5.90
C GLY A 13 -4.04 -5.22 6.29
N VAL A 14 -3.73 -4.41 5.28
CA VAL A 14 -3.02 -3.15 5.40
C VAL A 14 -3.75 -2.06 4.61
N ALA A 15 -4.01 -0.93 5.25
CA ALA A 15 -4.46 0.28 4.58
C ALA A 15 -3.25 1.13 4.18
N CYS A 16 -3.16 1.51 2.91
CA CYS A 16 -2.12 2.33 2.32
C CYS A 16 -2.69 3.71 2.01
N TYR A 17 -2.13 4.75 2.62
CA TYR A 17 -2.55 6.12 2.41
C TYR A 17 -1.60 6.80 1.44
N TYR A 18 -2.16 7.51 0.48
CA TYR A 18 -1.42 8.18 -0.59
C TYR A 18 -2.05 9.52 -0.93
N ASP A 19 -1.24 10.47 -1.37
CA ASP A 19 -1.74 11.78 -1.78
C ASP A 19 -2.08 11.80 -3.27
N LYS A 20 -3.32 12.18 -3.57
CA LYS A 20 -3.84 12.37 -4.93
C LYS A 20 -4.39 13.78 -5.04
N SER A 21 -3.67 14.64 -5.78
CA SER A 21 -4.10 16.02 -6.07
C SER A 21 -4.42 16.84 -4.81
N GLY A 22 -3.62 16.70 -3.75
CA GLY A 22 -3.78 17.43 -2.49
C GLY A 22 -4.85 16.85 -1.55
N LYS A 23 -5.39 15.66 -1.85
CA LYS A 23 -6.24 14.89 -0.95
C LYS A 23 -5.55 13.59 -0.58
N THR A 24 -5.58 13.25 0.70
CA THR A 24 -5.15 11.94 1.17
C THR A 24 -6.26 10.94 0.90
N GLU A 25 -5.97 10.00 0.00
CA GLU A 25 -6.81 8.86 -0.32
C GLU A 25 -6.25 7.62 0.39
N LEU A 26 -7.06 6.56 0.46
CA LEU A 26 -6.64 5.28 1.03
C LEU A 26 -7.00 4.14 0.09
N GLU A 27 -6.12 3.15 0.03
CA GLU A 27 -6.35 1.88 -0.64
C GLU A 27 -6.09 0.77 0.36
N SER A 28 -7.00 -0.20 0.46
CA SER A 28 -6.87 -1.30 1.43
C SER A 28 -6.58 -2.61 0.72
N PHE A 29 -5.58 -3.33 1.22
CA PHE A 29 -5.21 -4.65 0.73
C PHE A 29 -5.35 -5.68 1.84
N ASN A 30 -5.98 -6.80 1.56
CA ASN A 30 -5.99 -7.94 2.47
C ASN A 30 -4.66 -8.72 2.37
N PHE A 31 -4.41 -9.61 3.33
CA PHE A 31 -3.15 -10.37 3.34
C PHE A 31 -2.98 -11.29 2.13
N GLN A 32 -4.06 -11.87 1.59
CA GLN A 32 -3.98 -12.73 0.41
C GLN A 32 -3.56 -11.92 -0.83
N GLU A 33 -4.12 -10.72 -1.03
CA GLU A 33 -3.73 -9.83 -2.12
C GLU A 33 -2.26 -9.44 -2.04
N LEU A 34 -1.77 -9.11 -0.84
CA LEU A 34 -0.36 -8.80 -0.62
C LEU A 34 0.54 -10.00 -0.93
N ILE A 35 0.14 -11.21 -0.51
CA ILE A 35 0.86 -12.46 -0.82
C ILE A 35 0.90 -12.73 -2.32
N ASP A 36 -0.23 -12.59 -3.01
CA ASP A 36 -0.34 -12.82 -4.45
C ASP A 36 0.53 -11.83 -5.24
N MET A 37 0.67 -10.59 -4.73
CA MET A 37 1.58 -9.58 -5.25
C MET A 37 3.04 -9.75 -4.82
N LYS A 38 3.35 -10.76 -3.99
CA LYS A 38 4.67 -10.98 -3.37
C LYS A 38 5.17 -9.79 -2.54
N ILE A 39 4.24 -9.07 -1.92
CA ILE A 39 4.51 -7.95 -1.01
C ILE A 39 4.48 -8.46 0.42
N ASN A 40 5.56 -8.21 1.15
CA ASN A 40 5.60 -8.51 2.57
C ASN A 40 4.85 -7.41 3.35
N ALA A 41 3.76 -7.79 4.02
CA ALA A 41 2.96 -6.85 4.81
C ALA A 41 3.76 -6.18 5.94
N LEU A 42 4.73 -6.88 6.54
CA LEU A 42 5.56 -6.31 7.60
C LEU A 42 6.49 -5.22 7.06
N ASP A 43 7.09 -5.47 5.90
CA ASP A 43 8.00 -4.51 5.25
C ASP A 43 7.21 -3.31 4.72
N LEU A 44 6.02 -3.54 4.16
CA LEU A 44 5.09 -2.49 3.77
C LEU A 44 4.70 -1.60 4.96
N LEU A 45 4.47 -2.19 6.14
CA LEU A 45 4.12 -1.46 7.36
C LEU A 45 5.29 -0.68 7.98
N LYS A 46 6.52 -1.19 7.87
CA LYS A 46 7.72 -0.58 8.45
C LYS A 46 8.33 0.48 7.55
N ASP A 47 8.40 0.18 6.26
CA ASP A 47 9.12 0.96 5.25
C ASP A 47 8.19 1.36 4.10
N SER A 48 7.01 1.89 4.43
CA SER A 48 5.98 2.29 3.46
C SER A 48 6.51 3.22 2.36
N GLY A 49 7.51 4.05 2.67
CA GLY A 49 8.19 4.93 1.71
C GLY A 49 8.91 4.21 0.57
N ASN A 50 9.17 2.91 0.68
CA ASN A 50 9.72 2.08 -0.41
C ASN A 50 8.65 1.58 -1.38
N TYR A 51 7.37 1.87 -1.15
CA TYR A 51 6.26 1.34 -1.92
C TYR A 51 5.40 2.47 -2.53
N ALA A 52 4.70 2.12 -3.60
CA ALA A 52 3.70 2.94 -4.27
C ALA A 52 2.42 2.11 -4.47
N VAL A 53 1.28 2.78 -4.54
CA VAL A 53 0.01 2.16 -4.94
C VAL A 53 -0.35 2.50 -6.37
N ASP A 54 -0.91 1.53 -7.06
CA ASP A 54 -1.64 1.71 -8.31
C ASP A 54 -3.13 1.46 -8.05
N PRO A 55 -3.92 2.51 -7.72
CA PRO A 55 -5.34 2.36 -7.45
C PRO A 55 -6.15 1.99 -8.72
N ALA A 56 -5.62 2.21 -9.93
CA ALA A 56 -6.30 1.82 -11.16
C ALA A 56 -6.24 0.29 -11.38
N ALA A 57 -5.13 -0.33 -10.98
CA ALA A 57 -4.93 -1.77 -11.07
C ALA A 57 -5.18 -2.51 -9.74
N HIS A 58 -5.51 -1.79 -8.67
CA HIS A 58 -5.57 -2.27 -7.29
C HIS A 58 -4.29 -3.04 -6.90
N ARG A 59 -3.14 -2.36 -6.94
CA ARG A 59 -1.83 -3.00 -6.66
C ARG A 59 -0.92 -2.17 -5.77
N VAL A 60 -0.05 -2.86 -5.05
CA VAL A 60 1.13 -2.29 -4.39
C VAL A 60 2.37 -2.66 -5.19
N VAL A 61 3.25 -1.69 -5.42
CA VAL A 61 4.48 -1.87 -6.18
C VAL A 61 5.66 -1.39 -5.34
N MET A 62 6.69 -2.21 -5.27
CA MET A 62 7.95 -1.82 -4.64
C MET A 62 8.73 -0.91 -5.58
N LYS A 63 9.17 0.25 -5.07
CA LYS A 63 9.93 1.24 -5.85
C LYS A 63 11.43 0.93 -5.93
N LYS A 64 11.92 0.06 -5.05
CA LYS A 64 13.34 -0.17 -4.78
C LYS A 64 13.72 -1.62 -4.96
#